data_AF-A0A804QVK0-F1
#
_entry.id   AF-A0A804QVK0-F1
#
_cell.length_a   1.000
_cell.length_b   1.000
_cell.length_c   1.000
_cell.angle_alpha   90.00
_cell.angle_beta   90.00
_cell.angle_gamma   90.00
#
_symmetry.space_group_name_H-M   'P 1'
#
loop_
_entity.id
_entity.type
_entity.pdbx_description
1 polymer ?
#
loop_
_entity_poly.entity_id
_entity_poly.type
_entity_poly.pdbx_seq_one_letter_code
_entity_poly.pdbx_strand_id
1 'polypeptide(L)'
;MDDGSSNKVVEDVAEEDPGRRGGPWRTDEADANEKAPRPSRRVASLDVFRGLTVAVRCGTRGALDPPCNAVGYIDRRVLGINHMYQKPAWRRHRACTDDSPHEGPFREDAPAWCVAPFEPEGILSSLSAVLSTVVGVHYGHVLVHMKSHTDRLRQWVTMGVALLVLGIILHFSHAIPLNKQLYTFSYICVTAGAAGVDVVSLRYAFAPLRWVGMNAMLVYVMAAEGVFEGFLNGWYYESTNNTLVYWVRKHVFVKVWHSTRVGILLYVLFAQILFWALVSGVLHRARLYWKL
;
A
#
# COMPACT_ATOMS: atom_id res chain seq x y z
N MET A 1 -31.38 11.13 36.30
CA MET A 1 -32.57 11.64 35.63
C MET A 1 -32.09 12.53 34.50
N ASP A 2 -32.16 11.92 33.32
CA ASP A 2 -32.42 12.46 31.98
C ASP A 2 -31.46 13.46 31.30
N ASP A 3 -30.82 12.91 30.25
CA ASP A 3 -30.87 13.29 28.83
C ASP A 3 -30.53 14.71 28.35
N GLY A 4 -29.65 14.75 27.34
CA GLY A 4 -29.34 15.95 26.57
C GLY A 4 -28.34 15.71 25.43
N SER A 5 -28.74 14.90 24.45
CA SER A 5 -28.06 14.72 23.15
C SER A 5 -28.00 16.04 22.36
N SER A 6 -26.85 16.37 21.77
CA SER A 6 -26.80 17.33 20.65
C SER A 6 -25.67 17.01 19.67
N ASN A 7 -26.11 16.58 18.48
CA ASN A 7 -25.38 16.38 17.23
C ASN A 7 -24.49 17.56 16.81
N LYS A 8 -23.30 17.26 16.27
CA LYS A 8 -22.65 17.96 15.13
C LYS A 8 -21.85 16.92 14.32
N VAL A 9 -22.47 16.35 13.29
CA VAL A 9 -22.28 16.69 11.86
C VAL A 9 -20.81 16.55 11.44
N VAL A 10 -20.48 15.36 10.93
CA VAL A 10 -19.29 15.11 10.11
C VAL A 10 -19.75 15.28 8.66
N GLU A 11 -19.18 16.26 7.97
CA GLU A 11 -19.42 16.48 6.54
C GLU A 11 -18.79 15.35 5.73
N ASP A 12 -19.64 14.58 5.07
CA ASP A 12 -19.31 13.62 4.03
C ASP A 12 -18.90 14.36 2.75
N VAL A 13 -17.72 14.03 2.19
CA VAL A 13 -17.40 14.33 0.80
C VAL A 13 -17.91 13.16 -0.03
N ALA A 14 -19.07 13.36 -0.66
CA ALA A 14 -19.65 12.48 -1.66
C ALA A 14 -18.81 12.49 -2.94
N GLU A 15 -18.52 11.31 -3.47
CA GLU A 15 -18.10 11.12 -4.87
C GLU A 15 -19.26 10.43 -5.59
N GLU A 16 -19.77 11.07 -6.64
CA GLU A 16 -20.99 10.70 -7.38
C GLU A 16 -20.86 9.35 -8.11
N ASP A 17 -21.91 8.52 -7.99
CA ASP A 17 -22.16 7.30 -8.74
C ASP A 17 -23.17 7.58 -9.88
N PRO A 18 -22.84 7.40 -11.18
CA PRO A 18 -23.79 7.61 -12.26
C PRO A 18 -24.42 6.27 -12.67
N GLY A 19 -25.59 5.92 -12.14
CA GLY A 19 -26.19 4.65 -12.54
C GLY A 19 -27.53 4.21 -11.95
N ARG A 20 -28.54 5.09 -11.78
CA ARG A 20 -29.91 4.61 -11.49
C ARG A 20 -31.01 5.51 -12.05
N ARG A 21 -31.69 5.06 -13.11
CA ARG A 21 -33.05 5.48 -13.46
C ARG A 21 -33.88 4.28 -13.89
N GLY A 22 -35.07 4.15 -13.29
CA GLY A 22 -36.19 3.41 -13.84
C GLY A 22 -36.72 2.24 -12.99
N GLY A 23 -37.79 2.47 -12.23
CA GLY A 23 -38.92 1.53 -12.15
C GLY A 23 -40.16 2.22 -12.76
N PRO A 24 -41.40 1.71 -12.61
CA PRO A 24 -41.84 0.35 -12.30
C PRO A 24 -42.96 -0.15 -13.27
N TRP A 25 -43.23 -1.45 -13.39
CA TRP A 25 -44.55 -1.96 -13.79
C TRP A 25 -44.88 -3.29 -13.10
N ARG A 26 -46.12 -3.37 -12.61
CA ARG A 26 -46.79 -4.45 -11.89
C ARG A 26 -47.82 -5.08 -12.84
N THR A 27 -47.93 -6.40 -12.86
CA THR A 27 -49.16 -7.15 -13.20
C THR A 27 -49.17 -8.48 -12.46
N ASP A 28 -50.39 -8.95 -12.18
CA ASP A 28 -50.82 -9.82 -11.09
C ASP A 28 -50.87 -11.33 -11.38
N GLU A 29 -51.23 -12.08 -10.32
CA GLU A 29 -51.79 -13.47 -10.25
C GLU A 29 -50.88 -14.67 -10.58
N ALA A 30 -51.06 -15.89 -10.06
CA ALA A 30 -51.46 -16.49 -8.77
C ALA A 30 -51.32 -18.02 -9.03
N ASP A 31 -50.60 -18.81 -8.21
CA ASP A 31 -51.03 -20.16 -7.79
C ASP A 31 -50.04 -20.98 -6.92
N ALA A 32 -50.65 -21.63 -5.92
CA ALA A 32 -50.36 -22.84 -5.14
C ALA A 32 -48.92 -23.39 -4.92
N ASN A 33 -48.49 -23.27 -3.66
CA ASN A 33 -48.11 -24.37 -2.73
C ASN A 33 -47.09 -25.44 -3.14
N GLU A 34 -45.83 -25.31 -2.67
CA GLU A 34 -45.12 -26.42 -1.99
C GLU A 34 -44.06 -25.86 -1.01
N LYS A 35 -44.25 -26.10 0.29
CA LYS A 35 -43.31 -25.68 1.36
C LYS A 35 -42.07 -26.58 1.34
N ALA A 36 -40.99 -26.11 0.72
CA ALA A 36 -39.65 -26.66 0.94
C ALA A 36 -39.10 -26.23 2.33
N PRO A 37 -38.36 -27.09 3.05
CA PRO A 37 -37.88 -26.79 4.40
C PRO A 37 -36.82 -25.67 4.35
N ARG A 38 -36.99 -24.65 5.21
CA ARG A 38 -36.02 -23.57 5.38
C ARG A 38 -34.70 -24.16 5.89
N PRO A 39 -33.54 -23.95 5.23
CA PRO A 39 -32.28 -24.31 5.85
C PRO A 39 -32.05 -23.35 7.02
N SER A 40 -31.87 -23.94 8.21
CA SER A 40 -31.46 -23.26 9.43
C SER A 40 -30.27 -22.34 9.13
N ARG A 41 -30.50 -21.02 9.24
CA ARG A 41 -29.50 -19.96 9.14
C ARG A 41 -28.59 -19.99 10.38
N ARG A 42 -27.82 -21.06 10.53
CA ARG A 42 -26.61 -21.11 11.37
C ARG A 42 -25.44 -20.98 10.40
N VAL A 43 -25.10 -19.73 10.13
CA VAL A 43 -23.95 -19.35 9.32
C VAL A 43 -22.70 -19.90 10.00
N ALA A 44 -22.13 -20.95 9.41
CA ALA A 44 -20.72 -21.20 9.07
C ALA A 44 -19.58 -20.56 9.89
N SER A 45 -19.77 -20.10 11.13
CA SER A 45 -18.71 -19.50 11.95
C SER A 45 -17.72 -20.55 12.45
N LEU A 46 -18.17 -21.79 12.68
CA LEU A 46 -17.30 -22.86 13.20
C LEU A 46 -16.50 -23.60 12.12
N ASP A 47 -16.94 -23.58 10.85
CA ASP A 47 -16.29 -24.34 9.78
C ASP A 47 -15.21 -23.54 9.02
N VAL A 48 -15.04 -22.25 9.32
CA VAL A 48 -13.96 -21.42 8.75
C VAL A 48 -12.57 -21.86 9.25
N PHE A 49 -12.48 -22.54 10.40
CA PHE A 49 -11.21 -23.05 10.95
C PHE A 49 -10.78 -24.43 10.41
N ARG A 50 -11.64 -25.12 9.63
CA ARG A 50 -11.38 -26.49 9.16
C ARG A 50 -10.82 -26.56 7.74
N GLY A 51 -9.81 -25.75 7.43
CA GLY A 51 -8.96 -25.95 6.24
C GLY A 51 -9.71 -26.08 4.90
N LEU A 52 -10.95 -25.60 4.83
CA LEU A 52 -11.73 -25.64 3.60
C LEU A 52 -11.16 -24.54 2.71
N THR A 53 -10.38 -24.92 1.71
CA THR A 53 -9.99 -24.04 0.61
C THR A 53 -11.26 -23.49 -0.03
N VAL A 54 -11.69 -22.30 0.39
CA VAL A 54 -12.75 -21.57 -0.30
C VAL A 54 -12.16 -21.14 -1.63
N ALA A 55 -12.38 -21.95 -2.66
CA ALA A 55 -12.01 -21.62 -4.02
C ALA A 55 -12.86 -20.41 -4.44
N VAL A 56 -12.25 -19.22 -4.39
CA VAL A 56 -12.87 -18.01 -4.91
C VAL A 56 -13.02 -18.17 -6.41
N ARG A 57 -14.23 -18.51 -6.85
CA ARG A 57 -14.57 -18.59 -8.27
C ARG A 57 -14.78 -17.18 -8.80
N CYS A 58 -13.69 -16.59 -9.26
CA CYS A 58 -13.75 -15.35 -10.01
C CYS A 58 -14.36 -15.61 -11.40
N GLY A 59 -15.37 -14.83 -11.78
CA GLY A 59 -15.85 -14.83 -13.15
C GLY A 59 -14.73 -14.39 -14.08
N THR A 60 -14.48 -15.14 -15.16
CA THR A 60 -13.31 -14.98 -16.04
C THR A 60 -13.33 -13.72 -16.93
N ARG A 61 -14.29 -12.80 -16.73
CA ARG A 61 -14.37 -11.52 -17.44
C ARG A 61 -14.90 -10.40 -16.53
N GLY A 62 -14.14 -9.30 -16.43
CA GLY A 62 -14.65 -7.99 -16.03
C GLY A 62 -14.94 -7.76 -14.54
N ALA A 63 -14.70 -8.73 -13.65
CA ALA A 63 -14.83 -8.49 -12.21
C ALA A 63 -13.62 -7.69 -11.70
N LEU A 64 -13.86 -6.45 -11.25
CA LEU A 64 -12.86 -5.61 -10.58
C LEU A 64 -12.80 -5.86 -9.06
N ASP A 65 -13.41 -6.96 -8.59
CA ASP A 65 -13.36 -7.31 -7.18
C ASP A 65 -11.90 -7.48 -6.74
N PRO A 66 -11.53 -7.04 -5.52
CA PRO A 66 -10.13 -6.87 -5.14
C PRO A 66 -9.23 -8.09 -5.33
N PRO A 67 -9.69 -9.36 -5.12
CA PRO A 67 -8.88 -10.53 -5.42
C PRO A 67 -9.19 -11.19 -6.77
N CYS A 68 -10.19 -10.73 -7.54
CA CYS A 68 -10.55 -11.29 -8.85
C CYS A 68 -9.95 -10.57 -10.06
N ASN A 69 -8.85 -9.86 -9.83
CA ASN A 69 -8.07 -9.20 -10.87
C ASN A 69 -7.16 -10.20 -11.66
N ALA A 70 -6.63 -9.73 -12.79
CA ALA A 70 -5.80 -10.55 -13.69
C ALA A 70 -4.51 -11.08 -13.02
N VAL A 71 -3.91 -10.32 -12.11
CA VAL A 71 -2.71 -10.72 -11.36
C VAL A 71 -3.02 -11.92 -10.48
N GLY A 72 -4.06 -11.80 -9.64
CA GLY A 72 -4.49 -12.87 -8.77
C GLY A 72 -4.98 -14.10 -9.55
N TYR A 73 -5.48 -13.94 -10.78
CA TYR A 73 -5.80 -15.08 -11.64
C TYR A 73 -4.53 -15.83 -12.08
N ILE A 74 -3.50 -15.12 -12.54
CA ILE A 74 -2.22 -15.70 -12.97
C ILE A 74 -1.54 -16.40 -11.79
N ASP A 75 -1.43 -15.75 -10.64
CA ASP A 75 -0.79 -16.30 -9.45
C ASP A 75 -1.50 -17.60 -9.01
N ARG A 76 -2.84 -17.60 -8.97
CA ARG A 76 -3.63 -18.81 -8.67
C ARG A 76 -3.42 -19.94 -9.67
N ARG A 77 -3.29 -19.60 -10.95
CA ARG A 77 -3.19 -20.60 -12.01
C ARG A 77 -1.82 -21.26 -12.06
N VAL A 78 -0.77 -20.51 -11.75
CA VAL A 78 0.63 -20.94 -11.85
C VAL A 78 1.16 -21.48 -10.52
N LEU A 79 0.98 -20.73 -9.41
CA LEU A 79 1.43 -21.17 -8.09
C LEU A 79 0.50 -22.22 -7.48
N GLY A 80 -0.80 -22.15 -7.80
CA GLY A 80 -1.82 -23.01 -7.20
C GLY A 80 -2.30 -22.50 -5.84
N ILE A 81 -3.50 -22.92 -5.43
CA ILE A 81 -4.19 -22.39 -4.23
C ILE A 81 -3.46 -22.75 -2.93
N ASN A 82 -2.79 -23.90 -2.90
CA ASN A 82 -2.08 -24.38 -1.72
C ASN A 82 -0.77 -23.62 -1.43
N HIS A 83 -0.21 -22.95 -2.44
CA HIS A 83 1.03 -22.18 -2.30
C HIS A 83 0.79 -20.70 -2.00
N MET A 84 -0.47 -20.23 -2.07
CA MET A 84 -0.79 -18.85 -1.72
C MET A 84 -0.85 -18.65 -0.21
N TYR A 85 -0.60 -17.41 0.20
CA TYR A 85 -0.82 -17.00 1.58
C TYR A 85 -2.30 -17.07 1.95
N GLN A 86 -2.62 -17.91 2.94
CA GLN A 86 -4.01 -18.18 3.34
C GLN A 86 -4.62 -17.04 4.16
N LYS A 87 -3.81 -16.11 4.67
CA LYS A 87 -4.31 -14.94 5.38
C LYS A 87 -4.81 -13.90 4.35
N PRO A 88 -6.11 -13.55 4.36
CA PRO A 88 -6.66 -12.66 3.33
C PRO A 88 -6.11 -11.24 3.46
N ALA A 89 -5.68 -10.66 2.34
CA ALA A 89 -5.13 -9.30 2.30
C ALA A 89 -6.16 -8.23 2.70
N TRP A 90 -7.43 -8.44 2.35
CA TRP A 90 -8.50 -7.46 2.48
C TRP A 90 -9.31 -7.58 3.76
N ARG A 91 -8.86 -8.36 4.76
CA ARG A 91 -9.64 -8.62 5.98
C ARG A 91 -9.98 -7.38 6.81
N ARG A 92 -9.22 -6.28 6.64
CA ARG A 92 -9.42 -4.99 7.31
C ARG A 92 -10.32 -4.04 6.52
N HIS A 93 -10.77 -4.45 5.34
CA HIS A 93 -11.60 -3.63 4.45
C HIS A 93 -13.01 -3.47 5.04
N ARG A 94 -13.63 -2.30 4.86
CA ARG A 94 -14.98 -1.99 5.37
C ARG A 94 -16.06 -2.96 4.87
N ALA A 95 -15.88 -3.50 3.67
CA ALA A 95 -16.77 -4.53 3.12
C ALA A 95 -16.66 -5.90 3.84
N CYS A 96 -15.58 -6.12 4.58
CA CYS A 96 -15.28 -7.40 5.22
C CYS A 96 -15.54 -7.36 6.73
N THR A 97 -15.28 -6.23 7.40
CA THR A 97 -15.43 -6.10 8.87
C THR A 97 -15.94 -4.70 9.24
N ASP A 98 -16.76 -4.62 10.29
CA ASP A 98 -17.24 -3.35 10.85
C ASP A 98 -16.15 -2.64 11.68
N ASP A 99 -15.10 -3.36 12.10
CA ASP A 99 -13.98 -2.82 12.89
C ASP A 99 -12.90 -2.10 12.05
N SER A 100 -13.17 -1.88 10.75
CA SER A 100 -12.24 -1.22 9.84
C SER A 100 -11.82 0.17 10.39
N PRO A 101 -10.53 0.52 10.43
CA PRO A 101 -9.41 -0.07 9.69
C PRO A 101 -8.68 -1.22 10.43
N HIS A 102 -9.16 -1.60 11.60
CA HIS A 102 -8.59 -2.69 12.38
C HIS A 102 -9.11 -4.04 11.88
N GLU A 103 -8.44 -5.09 12.33
CA GLU A 103 -8.85 -6.45 12.07
C GLU A 103 -9.94 -6.85 13.06
N GLY A 104 -11.06 -7.34 12.56
CA GLY A 104 -12.19 -7.81 13.36
C GLY A 104 -12.82 -9.08 12.79
N PRO A 105 -13.92 -9.57 13.39
CA PRO A 105 -14.71 -10.64 12.80
C PRO A 105 -15.27 -10.22 11.43
N PHE A 106 -15.39 -11.20 10.54
CA PHE A 106 -16.04 -10.96 9.25
C PHE A 106 -17.54 -10.73 9.45
N ARG A 107 -18.10 -9.79 8.70
CA ARG A 107 -19.55 -9.57 8.68
C ARG A 107 -20.27 -10.79 8.11
N GLU A 108 -21.52 -11.01 8.53
CA GLU A 108 -22.33 -12.12 8.01
C GLU A 108 -22.67 -11.96 6.52
N ASP A 109 -22.73 -10.72 6.02
CA ASP A 109 -22.96 -10.36 4.62
C ASP A 109 -21.66 -10.10 3.84
N ALA A 110 -20.50 -10.45 4.41
CA ALA A 110 -19.21 -10.20 3.77
C ALA A 110 -19.09 -10.93 2.42
N PRO A 111 -18.60 -10.26 1.37
CA PRO A 111 -18.34 -10.91 0.08
C PRO A 111 -17.38 -12.10 0.23
N ALA A 112 -17.59 -13.15 -0.56
CA ALA A 112 -16.72 -14.35 -0.55
C ALA A 112 -15.24 -14.04 -0.84
N TRP A 113 -14.97 -12.91 -1.47
CA TRP A 113 -13.64 -12.45 -1.78
C TRP A 113 -12.86 -11.92 -0.54
N CYS A 114 -13.54 -11.61 0.56
CA CYS A 114 -12.91 -11.20 1.83
C CYS A 114 -12.04 -12.29 2.47
N VAL A 115 -12.31 -13.56 2.13
CA VAL A 115 -11.54 -14.72 2.60
C VAL A 115 -10.58 -15.27 1.53
N ALA A 116 -10.41 -14.56 0.42
CA ALA A 116 -9.57 -15.01 -0.67
C ALA A 116 -8.09 -15.11 -0.24
N PRO A 117 -7.42 -16.25 -0.51
CA PRO A 117 -5.98 -16.32 -0.44
C PRO A 117 -5.35 -15.33 -1.42
N PHE A 118 -4.20 -14.80 -1.04
CA PHE A 118 -3.50 -13.73 -1.75
C PHE A 118 -1.99 -13.98 -1.72
N GLU A 119 -1.30 -13.57 -2.78
CA GLU A 119 0.16 -13.65 -2.85
C GLU A 119 0.74 -12.22 -2.80
N PRO A 120 1.47 -11.83 -1.73
CA PRO A 120 1.96 -10.47 -1.58
C PRO A 120 3.03 -10.06 -2.59
N GLU A 121 3.87 -11.01 -3.03
CA GLU A 121 4.93 -10.73 -3.99
C GLU A 121 4.50 -10.99 -5.43
N GLY A 122 3.68 -12.02 -5.66
CA GLY A 122 3.15 -12.42 -6.97
C GLY A 122 4.23 -12.75 -8.02
N ILE A 123 3.83 -13.39 -9.11
CA ILE A 123 4.77 -13.69 -10.20
C ILE A 123 5.13 -12.41 -10.97
N LEU A 124 4.11 -11.58 -11.23
CA LEU A 124 4.30 -10.36 -12.01
C LEU A 124 5.17 -9.32 -11.28
N SER A 125 5.01 -9.19 -9.96
CA SER A 125 5.85 -8.29 -9.17
C SER A 125 7.26 -8.88 -8.95
N SER A 126 7.41 -10.20 -8.86
CA SER A 126 8.74 -10.84 -8.91
C SER A 126 9.49 -10.54 -10.22
N LEU A 127 8.81 -10.66 -11.37
CA LEU A 127 9.41 -10.35 -12.66
C LEU A 127 9.83 -8.88 -12.75
N SER A 128 8.98 -7.98 -12.28
CA SER A 128 9.25 -6.55 -12.30
C SER A 128 10.38 -6.18 -11.33
N ALA A 129 10.50 -6.84 -10.17
CA ALA A 129 11.63 -6.72 -9.27
C ALA A 129 12.95 -7.14 -9.96
N VAL A 130 12.96 -8.25 -10.71
CA VAL A 130 14.12 -8.66 -11.52
C VAL A 130 14.48 -7.58 -12.53
N LEU A 131 13.51 -7.00 -13.25
CA LEU A 131 13.79 -5.89 -14.19
C LEU A 131 14.41 -4.68 -13.48
N SER A 132 13.90 -4.30 -12.31
CA SER A 132 14.45 -3.20 -11.51
C SER A 132 15.90 -3.47 -11.10
N THR A 133 16.22 -4.70 -10.67
CA THR A 133 17.60 -5.08 -10.33
C THR A 133 18.53 -5.03 -11.54
N VAL A 134 18.10 -5.49 -12.71
CA VAL A 134 18.89 -5.39 -13.95
C VAL A 134 19.19 -3.93 -14.32
N VAL A 135 18.21 -3.03 -14.19
CA VAL A 135 18.43 -1.59 -14.41
C VAL A 135 19.43 -1.03 -13.39
N GLY A 136 19.35 -1.43 -12.12
CA GLY A 136 20.33 -1.06 -11.10
C GLY A 136 21.74 -1.57 -11.39
N VAL A 137 21.86 -2.83 -11.84
CA VAL A 137 23.13 -3.42 -12.28
C VAL A 137 23.70 -2.65 -13.46
N HIS A 138 22.88 -2.20 -14.40
CA HIS A 138 23.33 -1.36 -15.51
C HIS A 138 23.93 -0.04 -15.01
N TYR A 139 23.27 0.66 -14.08
CA TYR A 139 23.82 1.87 -13.46
C TYR A 139 25.17 1.62 -12.77
N GLY A 140 25.29 0.49 -12.05
CA GLY A 140 26.55 0.06 -11.43
C GLY A 140 27.64 -0.32 -12.44
N HIS A 141 27.27 -0.97 -13.55
CA HIS A 141 28.19 -1.33 -14.61
C HIS A 141 28.83 -0.08 -15.25
N VAL A 142 28.02 0.95 -15.52
CA VAL A 142 28.50 2.26 -16.00
C VAL A 142 29.44 2.91 -15.00
N LEU A 143 29.16 2.80 -13.69
CA LEU A 143 30.01 3.34 -12.63
C LEU A 143 31.43 2.75 -12.65
N VAL A 144 31.53 1.44 -12.84
CA VAL A 144 32.82 0.70 -12.82
C VAL A 144 33.62 0.91 -14.11
N HIS A 145 32.96 0.88 -15.27
CA HIS A 145 33.66 0.86 -16.56
C HIS A 145 34.03 2.25 -17.08
N MET A 146 33.18 3.26 -16.86
CA MET A 146 33.46 4.62 -17.33
C MET A 146 34.40 5.30 -16.33
N LYS A 147 35.55 5.81 -16.77
CA LYS A 147 36.50 6.52 -15.87
C LYS A 147 36.16 7.99 -15.68
N SER A 148 35.62 8.63 -16.71
CA SER A 148 35.24 10.04 -16.72
C SER A 148 33.91 10.28 -16.01
N HIS A 149 33.86 11.30 -15.14
CA HIS A 149 32.63 11.71 -14.47
C HIS A 149 31.55 12.20 -15.45
N THR A 150 31.96 12.91 -16.51
CA THR A 150 31.04 13.46 -17.52
C THR A 150 30.41 12.34 -18.35
N ASP A 151 31.17 11.31 -18.69
CA ASP A 151 30.66 10.19 -19.48
C ASP A 151 29.70 9.31 -18.68
N ARG A 152 29.98 9.10 -17.38
CA ARG A 152 29.04 8.46 -16.44
C ARG A 152 27.72 9.22 -16.40
N LEU A 153 27.80 10.54 -16.17
CA LEU A 153 26.63 11.37 -16.04
C LEU A 153 25.82 11.39 -17.33
N ARG A 154 26.48 11.49 -18.48
CA ARG A 154 25.83 11.46 -19.79
C ARG A 154 25.02 10.18 -19.96
N GLN A 155 25.62 9.01 -19.71
CA GLN A 155 24.94 7.72 -19.82
C GLN A 155 23.76 7.59 -18.85
N TRP A 156 23.95 7.99 -17.60
CA TRP A 156 22.91 7.92 -16.57
C TRP A 156 21.72 8.83 -16.86
N VAL A 157 21.99 10.05 -17.32
CA VAL A 157 20.94 11.00 -17.70
C VAL A 157 20.23 10.56 -18.97
N THR A 158 20.95 10.10 -20.00
CA THR A 158 20.31 9.63 -21.24
C THR A 158 19.38 8.44 -20.97
N MET A 159 19.84 7.47 -20.18
CA MET A 159 19.02 6.32 -19.79
C MET A 159 17.87 6.75 -18.86
N GLY A 160 18.17 7.64 -17.91
CA GLY A 160 17.20 8.13 -16.93
C GLY A 160 16.03 8.87 -17.58
N VAL A 161 16.33 9.81 -18.49
CA VAL A 161 15.32 10.54 -19.26
C VAL A 161 14.52 9.59 -20.15
N ALA A 162 15.17 8.64 -20.84
CA ALA A 162 14.47 7.68 -21.69
C ALA A 162 13.48 6.81 -20.89
N LEU A 163 13.91 6.28 -19.73
CA LEU A 163 13.04 5.52 -18.83
C LEU A 163 11.93 6.37 -18.24
N LEU A 164 12.21 7.61 -17.83
CA LEU A 164 11.22 8.52 -17.27
C LEU A 164 10.12 8.83 -18.30
N VAL A 165 10.51 9.17 -19.53
CA VAL A 165 9.58 9.44 -20.64
C VAL A 165 8.75 8.19 -20.93
N LEU A 166 9.37 7.01 -21.02
CA LEU A 166 8.66 5.75 -21.26
C LEU A 166 7.63 5.46 -20.17
N GLY A 167 8.01 5.60 -18.90
CA GLY A 167 7.13 5.35 -17.75
C GLY A 167 5.94 6.31 -17.71
N ILE A 168 6.17 7.59 -18.01
CA ILE A 168 5.12 8.61 -18.12
C ILE A 168 4.17 8.29 -19.27
N ILE A 169 4.69 7.98 -20.47
CA ILE A 169 3.87 7.61 -21.63
C ILE A 169 2.99 6.41 -21.31
N LEU A 170 3.53 5.36 -20.69
CA LEU A 170 2.77 4.17 -20.30
C LEU A 170 1.63 4.48 -19.32
N HIS A 171 1.84 5.45 -18.42
CA HIS A 171 0.82 5.87 -17.47
C HIS A 171 -0.29 6.70 -18.15
N PHE A 172 0.08 7.72 -18.92
CA PHE A 172 -0.88 8.62 -19.57
C PHE A 172 -1.60 8.01 -20.77
N SER A 173 -1.03 7.00 -21.42
CA SER A 173 -1.71 6.20 -22.44
C SER A 173 -2.71 5.19 -21.88
N HIS A 174 -2.88 5.14 -20.56
CA HIS A 174 -3.70 4.16 -19.83
C HIS A 174 -3.28 2.70 -20.07
N ALA A 175 -2.09 2.44 -20.63
CA ALA A 175 -1.61 1.09 -20.87
C ALA A 175 -1.25 0.37 -19.55
N ILE A 176 -0.47 1.03 -18.67
CA ILE A 176 -0.06 0.47 -17.38
C ILE A 176 -0.04 1.58 -16.32
N PRO A 177 -0.99 1.59 -15.36
CA PRO A 177 -1.01 2.60 -14.30
C PRO A 177 0.18 2.45 -13.34
N LEU A 178 0.56 3.56 -12.70
CA LEU A 178 1.58 3.57 -11.66
C LEU A 178 1.01 2.88 -10.42
N ASN A 179 1.50 1.69 -10.10
CA ASN A 179 1.10 0.96 -8.91
C ASN A 179 2.34 0.46 -8.16
N LYS A 180 2.50 0.99 -6.94
CA LYS A 180 3.60 0.65 -6.04
C LYS A 180 3.52 -0.78 -5.52
N GLN A 181 2.32 -1.29 -5.22
CA GLN A 181 2.16 -2.63 -4.64
C GLN A 181 2.55 -3.73 -5.63
N LEU A 182 2.27 -3.51 -6.93
CA LEU A 182 2.57 -4.48 -7.98
C LEU A 182 3.93 -4.22 -8.64
N TYR A 183 4.68 -3.20 -8.19
CA TYR A 183 5.90 -2.75 -8.85
C TYR A 183 5.72 -2.67 -10.37
N THR A 184 4.69 -1.97 -10.84
CA THR A 184 4.36 -1.99 -12.28
C THR A 184 5.54 -1.51 -13.14
N PHE A 185 5.59 -1.98 -14.38
CA PHE A 185 6.67 -1.60 -15.30
C PHE A 185 6.77 -0.08 -15.47
N SER A 186 5.64 0.62 -15.58
CA SER A 186 5.61 2.09 -15.60
C SER A 186 6.18 2.71 -14.32
N TYR A 187 5.87 2.15 -13.15
CA TYR A 187 6.41 2.61 -11.86
C TYR A 187 7.93 2.43 -11.78
N ILE A 188 8.46 1.28 -12.24
CA ILE A 188 9.90 1.03 -12.28
C ILE A 188 10.60 2.00 -13.23
N CYS A 189 10.05 2.20 -14.45
CA CYS A 189 10.59 3.15 -15.42
C CYS A 189 10.66 4.58 -14.86
N VAL A 190 9.59 5.05 -14.20
CA VAL A 190 9.57 6.38 -13.59
C VAL A 190 10.58 6.48 -12.43
N THR A 191 10.60 5.52 -11.52
CA THR A 191 11.47 5.58 -10.33
C THR A 191 12.95 5.41 -10.67
N ALA A 192 13.29 4.46 -11.55
CA ALA A 192 14.66 4.30 -12.04
C ALA A 192 15.09 5.50 -12.92
N GLY A 193 14.17 6.03 -13.72
CA GLY A 193 14.39 7.22 -14.53
C GLY A 193 14.72 8.46 -13.69
N ALA A 194 13.90 8.72 -12.67
CA ALA A 194 14.12 9.80 -11.70
C ALA A 194 15.48 9.64 -10.99
N ALA A 195 15.80 8.42 -10.53
CA ALA A 195 17.09 8.15 -9.88
C ALA A 195 18.30 8.47 -10.78
N GLY A 196 18.23 8.18 -12.09
CA GLY A 196 19.30 8.50 -13.04
C GLY A 196 19.46 10.00 -13.31
N VAL A 197 18.37 10.77 -13.26
CA VAL A 197 18.38 12.23 -13.46
C VAL A 197 18.81 12.96 -12.18
N ASP A 198 18.35 12.50 -11.02
CA ASP A 198 18.58 13.15 -9.72
C ASP A 198 20.06 13.21 -9.32
N VAL A 199 20.91 12.33 -9.86
CA VAL A 199 22.37 12.39 -9.66
C VAL A 199 22.96 13.73 -10.13
N VAL A 200 22.36 14.36 -11.14
CA VAL A 200 22.81 15.66 -11.67
C VAL A 200 22.45 16.81 -10.74
N SER A 201 21.28 16.75 -10.11
CA SER A 201 20.57 17.97 -9.72
C SER A 201 21.13 18.71 -8.52
N LEU A 202 21.57 18.09 -7.41
CA LEU A 202 22.19 18.86 -6.30
C LEU A 202 23.11 18.02 -5.38
N ARG A 203 24.43 18.09 -5.58
CA ARG A 203 25.42 17.50 -4.64
C ARG A 203 25.29 17.99 -3.19
N TYR A 204 24.81 19.22 -2.98
CA TYR A 204 24.73 19.84 -1.66
C TYR A 204 23.34 19.74 -1.01
N ALA A 205 22.24 19.91 -1.75
CA ALA A 205 20.90 19.79 -1.15
C ALA A 205 20.53 18.36 -0.74
N PHE A 206 21.17 17.36 -1.36
CA PHE A 206 20.97 15.95 -1.03
C PHE A 206 22.04 15.36 -0.08
N ALA A 207 22.87 16.20 0.57
CA ALA A 207 23.78 15.71 1.60
C ALA A 207 23.09 14.89 2.71
N PRO A 208 21.89 15.27 3.21
CA PRO A 208 21.17 14.46 4.19
C PRO A 208 20.73 13.10 3.63
N LEU A 209 20.27 13.05 2.36
CA LEU A 209 19.91 11.79 1.70
C LEU A 209 21.13 10.89 1.50
N ARG A 210 22.30 11.46 1.22
CA ARG A 210 23.55 10.70 1.17
C ARG A 210 23.87 10.06 2.52
N TRP A 211 23.71 10.78 3.63
CA TRP A 211 23.96 10.21 4.97
C TRP A 211 22.98 9.09 5.31
N VAL A 212 21.70 9.28 4.98
CA VAL A 212 20.66 8.24 5.10
C VAL A 212 21.02 7.02 4.27
N GLY A 213 21.44 7.21 3.02
CA GLY A 213 21.86 6.13 2.12
C GLY A 213 23.08 5.34 2.63
N MET A 214 24.05 6.00 3.24
CA MET A 214 25.22 5.33 3.85
C MET A 214 24.85 4.50 5.10
N ASN A 215 23.72 4.79 5.73
CA ASN A 215 23.17 4.07 6.88
C ASN A 215 21.81 3.43 6.56
N ALA A 216 21.58 3.05 5.30
CA ALA A 216 20.26 2.64 4.82
C ALA A 216 19.66 1.47 5.59
N MET A 217 20.47 0.49 6.02
CA MET A 217 19.99 -0.65 6.80
C MET A 217 19.45 -0.23 8.18
N LEU A 218 20.17 0.65 8.86
CA LEU A 218 19.73 1.17 10.16
C LEU A 218 18.40 1.91 10.02
N VAL A 219 18.31 2.79 9.03
CA VAL A 219 17.09 3.59 8.78
C VAL A 219 15.94 2.68 8.35
N TYR A 220 16.20 1.66 7.53
CA TYR A 220 15.18 0.70 7.14
C TYR A 220 14.59 -0.04 8.36
N VAL A 221 15.44 -0.66 9.18
CA VAL A 221 15.00 -1.44 10.34
C VAL A 221 14.33 -0.55 11.39
N MET A 222 14.92 0.60 11.69
CA MET A 222 14.41 1.43 12.77
C MET A 222 13.20 2.28 12.35
N ALA A 223 13.20 2.82 11.13
CA ALA A 223 12.15 3.71 10.64
C ALA A 223 11.06 2.97 9.86
N ALA A 224 11.42 2.19 8.83
CA ALA A 224 10.47 1.62 7.88
C ALA A 224 9.74 0.38 8.42
N GLU A 225 10.45 -0.52 9.09
CA GLU A 225 9.85 -1.66 9.83
C GLU A 225 9.13 -1.21 11.11
N GLY A 226 9.25 0.07 11.47
CA GLY A 226 8.52 0.67 12.59
C GLY A 226 9.02 0.25 13.97
N VAL A 227 10.25 -0.30 14.10
CA VAL A 227 10.81 -0.69 15.41
C VAL A 227 10.88 0.50 16.37
N PHE A 228 11.35 1.66 15.89
CA PHE A 228 11.41 2.87 16.69
C PHE A 228 10.02 3.41 17.05
N GLU A 229 9.10 3.40 16.08
CA GLU A 229 7.72 3.84 16.33
C GLU A 229 7.00 2.90 17.30
N GLY A 230 7.21 1.60 17.19
CA GLY A 230 6.70 0.58 18.11
C GLY A 230 7.22 0.78 19.52
N PHE A 231 8.52 1.06 19.67
CA PHE A 231 9.12 1.41 20.96
C PHE A 231 8.50 2.67 21.57
N LEU A 232 8.33 3.75 20.78
CA LEU A 232 7.69 4.98 21.26
C LEU A 232 6.19 4.78 21.58
N ASN A 233 5.49 3.94 20.81
CA ASN A 233 4.10 3.59 21.05
C ASN A 233 3.90 2.75 22.31
N GLY A 234 4.96 2.10 22.82
CA GLY A 234 4.94 1.40 24.11
C GLY A 234 4.66 2.33 25.30
N TRP A 235 4.98 3.63 25.18
CA TRP A 235 4.56 4.64 26.14
C TRP A 235 3.19 5.21 25.76
N TYR A 236 2.15 4.71 26.45
CA TYR A 236 0.79 5.22 26.36
C TYR A 236 0.35 5.86 27.68
N TYR A 237 -0.51 6.87 27.59
CA TYR A 237 -1.05 7.56 28.75
C TYR A 237 -2.54 7.24 28.90
N GLU A 238 -2.91 6.66 30.05
CA GLU A 238 -4.25 6.21 30.44
C GLU A 238 -4.89 5.11 29.58
N SER A 239 -4.82 5.17 28.25
CA SER A 239 -5.39 4.17 27.34
C SER A 239 -4.45 3.82 26.19
N THR A 240 -4.56 2.61 25.67
CA THR A 240 -3.78 2.11 24.52
C THR A 240 -3.99 2.90 23.23
N ASN A 241 -5.05 3.71 23.16
CA ASN A 241 -5.36 4.58 22.02
C ASN A 241 -4.65 5.95 22.10
N ASN A 242 -4.06 6.30 23.25
CA ASN A 242 -3.37 7.57 23.49
C ASN A 242 -1.86 7.35 23.60
N THR A 243 -1.23 6.94 22.49
CA THR A 243 0.22 6.79 22.44
C THR A 243 0.93 8.14 22.31
N LEU A 244 2.20 8.21 22.75
CA LEU A 244 3.03 9.40 22.59
C LEU A 244 3.09 9.88 21.13
N VAL A 245 3.22 8.95 20.19
CA VAL A 245 3.25 9.23 18.74
C VAL A 245 1.94 9.86 18.28
N TYR A 246 0.80 9.31 18.70
CA TYR A 246 -0.50 9.87 18.39
C TYR A 246 -0.67 11.27 18.99
N TRP A 247 -0.20 11.47 20.23
CA TRP A 247 -0.24 12.76 20.90
C TRP A 247 0.56 13.83 20.16
N VAL A 248 1.82 13.54 19.80
CA VAL A 248 2.69 14.46 19.04
C VAL A 248 2.07 14.79 17.70
N ARG A 249 1.63 13.77 16.94
CA ARG A 249 0.97 13.98 15.64
C ARG A 249 -0.26 14.89 15.76
N LYS A 250 -1.13 14.63 16.73
CA LYS A 250 -2.39 15.36 16.90
C LYS A 250 -2.18 16.79 17.41
N HIS A 251 -1.33 16.97 18.42
CA HIS A 251 -1.18 18.26 19.10
C HIS A 251 -0.14 19.18 18.47
N VAL A 252 0.96 18.63 17.95
CA VAL A 252 2.05 19.42 17.36
C VAL A 252 1.78 19.71 15.89
N PHE A 253 1.38 18.70 15.11
CA PHE A 253 1.24 18.85 13.67
C PHE A 253 -0.20 19.18 13.23
N VAL A 254 -1.20 18.41 13.67
CA VAL A 254 -2.59 18.62 13.20
C VAL A 254 -3.23 19.86 13.82
N LYS A 255 -3.09 20.07 15.13
CA LYS A 255 -3.72 21.21 15.83
C LYS A 255 -3.12 22.56 15.42
N VAL A 256 -1.82 22.62 15.12
CA VAL A 256 -1.15 23.88 14.76
C VAL A 256 -1.39 24.25 13.28
N TRP A 257 -1.50 23.27 12.38
CA TRP A 257 -1.74 23.53 10.94
C TRP A 257 -3.22 23.49 10.52
N HIS A 258 -4.15 23.26 11.47
CA HIS A 258 -5.60 23.22 11.26
C HIS A 258 -6.09 22.30 10.11
N SER A 259 -5.25 21.38 9.64
CA SER A 259 -5.57 20.46 8.55
C SER A 259 -4.94 19.09 8.80
N THR A 260 -5.77 18.04 8.77
CA THR A 260 -5.32 16.67 8.99
C THR A 260 -4.35 16.21 7.90
N ARG A 261 -4.61 16.56 6.63
CA ARG A 261 -3.76 16.13 5.50
C ARG A 261 -2.38 16.76 5.57
N VAL A 262 -2.33 18.08 5.79
CA VAL A 262 -1.07 18.83 5.88
C VAL A 262 -0.32 18.45 7.16
N GLY A 263 -1.02 18.29 8.29
CA GLY A 263 -0.42 17.84 9.54
C GLY A 263 0.25 16.46 9.43
N ILE A 264 -0.39 15.50 8.78
CA ILE A 264 0.21 14.17 8.53
C ILE A 264 1.44 14.30 7.61
N LEU A 265 1.34 15.08 6.53
CA LEU A 265 2.45 15.28 5.61
C LEU A 265 3.66 15.92 6.31
N LEU A 266 3.43 16.96 7.12
CA LEU A 266 4.48 17.61 7.90
C LEU A 266 5.08 16.68 8.96
N TYR A 267 4.27 15.85 9.61
CA TYR A 267 4.76 14.83 10.53
C TYR A 267 5.74 13.88 9.81
N VAL A 268 5.40 13.38 8.62
CA VAL A 268 6.28 12.50 7.84
C VAL A 268 7.57 13.24 7.44
N LEU A 269 7.45 14.47 6.92
CA LEU A 269 8.62 15.25 6.48
C LEU A 269 9.58 15.58 7.65
N PHE A 270 9.05 16.09 8.76
CA PHE A 270 9.87 16.60 9.86
C PHE A 270 10.20 15.52 10.91
N ALA A 271 9.20 14.77 11.38
CA ALA A 271 9.40 13.81 12.46
C ALA A 271 9.99 12.48 12.00
N GLN A 272 9.80 12.10 10.73
CA GLN A 272 10.40 10.88 10.18
C GLN A 272 11.61 11.19 9.29
N ILE A 273 11.43 11.89 8.18
CA ILE A 273 12.51 12.09 7.19
C ILE A 273 13.64 12.95 7.75
N LEU A 274 13.33 14.15 8.25
CA LEU A 274 14.36 15.05 8.79
C LEU A 274 15.03 14.46 10.03
N PHE A 275 14.26 13.86 10.95
CA PHE A 275 14.81 13.19 12.14
C PHE A 275 15.84 12.12 11.75
N TRP A 276 15.48 11.17 10.88
CA TRP A 276 16.39 10.11 10.45
C TRP A 276 17.57 10.63 9.62
N ALA A 277 17.38 11.72 8.88
CA ALA A 277 18.46 12.39 8.17
C ALA A 277 19.49 13.03 9.13
N LEU A 278 19.02 13.64 10.23
CA LEU A 278 19.89 14.19 11.27
C LEU A 278 20.62 13.07 12.04
N VAL A 279 19.91 12.03 12.45
CA VAL A 279 20.51 10.85 13.12
C VAL A 279 21.59 10.24 12.24
N SER A 280 21.29 10.03 10.95
CA SER A 280 22.26 9.51 9.99
C SER A 280 23.46 10.46 9.79
N GLY A 281 23.24 11.78 9.84
CA GLY A 281 24.30 12.78 9.80
C GLY A 281 25.23 12.74 11.01
N VAL A 282 24.68 12.54 12.22
CA VAL A 282 25.47 12.36 13.45
C VAL A 282 26.28 11.06 13.38
N LEU A 283 25.67 9.96 12.96
CA LEU A 283 26.37 8.67 12.75
C LEU A 283 27.49 8.79 11.71
N HIS A 284 27.24 9.51 10.63
CA HIS A 284 28.24 9.80 9.60
C HIS A 284 29.42 10.59 10.18
N ARG A 285 29.18 11.62 11.01
CA ARG A 285 30.22 12.37 11.70
C ARG A 285 31.02 11.49 12.68
N ALA A 286 30.37 10.53 13.32
CA ALA A 286 30.99 9.53 14.18
C ALA A 286 31.68 8.38 13.41
N ARG A 287 31.57 8.35 12.07
CA ARG A 287 32.02 7.25 11.18
C ARG A 287 31.47 5.87 11.55
N LEU A 288 30.28 5.82 12.15
CA LEU A 288 29.56 4.58 12.44
C LEU A 288 28.64 4.25 11.26
N TYR A 289 28.79 3.04 10.71
CA TYR A 289 27.95 2.55 9.62
C TYR A 289 27.50 1.14 9.95
N TRP A 290 26.18 0.96 10.06
CA TRP A 290 25.61 -0.38 10.21
C TRP A 290 25.62 -1.08 8.86
N LYS A 291 26.45 -2.12 8.75
CA LYS A 291 26.53 -3.02 7.60
C LYS A 291 26.01 -4.40 7.99
N LEU A 292 25.47 -5.12 7.01
CA LEU A 292 25.15 -6.53 7.11
C LEU A 292 26.41 -7.38 6.89
#